data_AF-A0A7V8F4C2-F1
#
_entry.id   AF-A0A7V8F4C2-F1
#
_cell.length_a   1.000
_cell.length_b   1.000
_cell.length_c   1.000
_cell.angle_alpha   90.00
_cell.angle_beta   90.00
_cell.angle_gamma   90.00
#
_symmetry.space_group_name_H-M   'P 1'
#
loop_
_entity.id
_entity.type
_entity.pdbx_description
1 polymer ?
#
loop_
_entity_poly.entity_id
_entity_poly.type
_entity_poly.pdbx_seq_one_letter_code
_entity_poly.pdbx_strand_id
1 'polypeptide(L)'
;MKFCKLMSDLGEQITQPEPVAGSVSFDARDGKAHAWGNDGKTLLAELVGARVVWIGAAGMRLEGLEPIDLDSKRFRAQSWQVIF
;
A
#
# COMPACT_ATOMS: atom_id res chain seq x y z
N MET A 1 -6.46 1.30 -12.65
CA MET A 1 -5.38 0.76 -11.81
C MET A 1 -6.02 0.04 -10.62
N LYS A 2 -5.33 -0.94 -10.05
CA LYS A 2 -5.76 -1.64 -8.83
C LYS A 2 -4.57 -1.80 -7.90
N PHE A 3 -4.84 -2.00 -6.61
CA PHE A 3 -3.81 -2.38 -5.66
C PHE A 3 -4.28 -3.52 -4.76
N CYS A 4 -3.35 -4.33 -4.27
CA CYS A 4 -3.60 -5.39 -3.29
C CYS A 4 -2.67 -5.21 -2.10
N LYS A 5 -3.19 -5.36 -0.87
CA LYS A 5 -2.35 -5.60 0.31
C LYS A 5 -1.88 -7.05 0.28
N LEU A 6 -0.60 -7.29 0.57
CA LEU A 6 -0.01 -8.62 0.56
C LEU A 6 0.18 -9.18 1.96
N MET A 7 0.05 -8.35 3.00
CA MET A 7 0.14 -8.73 4.40
C MET A 7 -1.21 -8.52 5.11
N SER A 8 -1.58 -9.46 5.98
CA SER A 8 -2.76 -9.39 6.83
C SER A 8 -2.55 -8.40 7.99
N ASP A 9 -3.62 -8.18 8.76
CA ASP A 9 -3.55 -7.33 9.95
C ASP A 9 -2.62 -7.88 11.05
N LEU A 10 -2.32 -9.17 11.00
CA LEU A 10 -1.39 -9.86 11.91
C LEU A 10 0.05 -9.88 11.37
N GLY A 11 0.30 -9.33 10.18
CA GLY A 11 1.62 -9.35 9.54
C GLY A 11 1.94 -10.67 8.82
N GLU A 12 0.94 -11.50 8.54
CA GLU A 12 1.09 -12.74 7.79
C GLU A 12 0.93 -12.48 6.29
N GLN A 13 1.56 -13.27 5.44
CA GLN A 13 1.35 -13.16 3.99
C GLN A 13 -0.07 -13.62 3.61
N ILE A 14 -0.76 -12.82 2.79
CA ILE A 14 -2.06 -13.18 2.23
C ILE A 14 -1.84 -14.06 1.00
N THR A 15 -2.35 -15.30 1.04
CA THR A 15 -2.21 -16.27 -0.06
C THR A 15 -2.97 -15.86 -1.32
N GLN A 16 -4.13 -15.22 -1.17
CA GLN A 16 -4.97 -14.75 -2.27
C GLN A 16 -5.35 -13.27 -2.06
N PRO A 17 -4.44 -12.33 -2.39
CA PRO A 17 -4.69 -10.90 -2.21
C PRO A 17 -5.83 -10.39 -3.09
N GLU A 18 -6.79 -9.69 -2.50
CA GLU A 18 -7.91 -9.11 -3.23
C GLU A 18 -7.53 -7.77 -3.88
N PRO A 19 -7.83 -7.58 -5.18
CA PRO A 19 -7.55 -6.32 -5.85
C PRO A 19 -8.63 -5.29 -5.56
N VAL A 20 -8.20 -4.14 -5.03
CA VAL A 20 -9.05 -2.98 -4.76
C VAL A 20 -8.90 -1.98 -5.91
N ALA A 21 -10.03 -1.55 -6.47
CA ALA A 21 -10.07 -0.54 -7.53
C ALA A 21 -9.72 0.84 -6.97
N GLY A 22 -8.79 1.54 -7.62
CA GLY A 22 -8.31 2.84 -7.15
C GLY A 22 -7.02 3.28 -7.82
N SER A 23 -6.30 4.18 -7.16
CA SER A 23 -4.98 4.66 -7.59
C SER A 23 -4.01 4.69 -6.43
N VAL A 24 -2.71 4.66 -6.72
CA VAL A 24 -1.66 4.77 -5.71
C VAL A 24 -0.76 5.95 -6.07
N SER A 25 -0.57 6.87 -5.12
CA SER A 25 0.46 7.91 -5.20
C SER A 25 1.64 7.52 -4.32
N PHE A 26 2.86 7.84 -4.77
CA PHE A 26 4.09 7.61 -4.01
C PHE A 26 4.94 8.88 -4.04
N ASP A 27 5.28 9.39 -2.85
CA ASP A 27 6.25 10.47 -2.65
C ASP A 27 7.54 9.89 -2.06
N ALA A 28 8.59 9.89 -2.88
CA ALA A 28 9.90 9.38 -2.51
C ALA A 28 10.64 10.28 -1.50
N ARG A 29 10.31 11.57 -1.41
CA ARG A 29 10.97 12.51 -0.48
C ARG A 29 10.51 12.27 0.94
N ASP A 30 9.21 12.08 1.11
CA ASP A 30 8.59 11.83 2.41
C ASP A 30 8.54 10.34 2.77
N GLY A 31 8.87 9.47 1.81
CA GLY A 31 8.73 8.01 1.97
C GLY A 31 7.29 7.64 2.26
N LYS A 32 6.33 8.25 1.56
CA LYS A 32 4.90 8.00 1.77
C LYS A 32 4.25 7.42 0.52
N ALA A 33 3.40 6.43 0.71
CA ALA A 33 2.50 5.97 -0.33
C ALA A 33 1.06 6.01 0.17
N HIS A 34 0.14 6.47 -0.69
CA HIS A 34 -1.28 6.54 -0.39
C HIS A 34 -2.05 5.74 -1.43
N ALA A 35 -2.92 4.86 -0.97
CA ALA A 35 -3.90 4.19 -1.81
C ALA A 35 -5.22 4.97 -1.73
N TRP A 36 -5.69 5.45 -2.87
CA TRP A 36 -6.91 6.23 -2.99
C TRP A 36 -8.02 5.39 -3.62
N GLY A 37 -9.24 5.58 -3.14
CA GLY A 37 -10.44 5.03 -3.75
C GLY A 37 -10.66 5.54 -5.17
N ASN A 38 -11.61 4.94 -5.86
CA ASN A 38 -11.93 5.27 -7.26
C ASN A 38 -12.48 6.71 -7.43
N ASP A 39 -12.88 7.35 -6.33
CA ASP A 39 -13.28 8.77 -6.28
C ASP A 39 -12.09 9.73 -6.24
N GLY A 40 -10.86 9.22 -6.09
CA GLY A 40 -9.64 10.01 -5.94
C GLY A 40 -9.58 10.84 -4.65
N LYS A 41 -10.48 10.60 -3.69
CA LYS A 41 -10.62 11.40 -2.46
C LYS A 41 -10.56 10.55 -1.20
N THR A 42 -11.15 9.36 -1.24
CA THR A 42 -11.17 8.46 -0.09
C THR A 42 -9.80 7.82 0.08
N LEU A 43 -9.13 8.08 1.20
CA LEU A 43 -7.90 7.39 1.55
C LEU A 43 -8.23 5.98 2.06
N LEU A 44 -7.76 4.96 1.35
CA LEU A 44 -8.00 3.54 1.69
C LEU A 44 -6.88 2.95 2.54
N ALA A 45 -5.65 3.40 2.33
CA ALA A 45 -4.48 2.95 3.06
C ALA A 45 -3.31 3.94 2.93
N GLU A 46 -2.42 3.96 3.92
CA GLU A 46 -1.17 4.73 3.91
C GLU A 46 0.01 3.80 4.26
N LEU A 47 1.13 3.98 3.56
CA LEU A 47 2.45 3.50 4.00
C LEU A 47 3.33 4.68 4.37
N VAL A 48 4.00 4.59 5.52
CA VAL A 48 5.14 5.43 5.91
C VAL A 48 6.44 4.64 5.80
N GLY A 49 7.55 5.33 5.51
CA GLY A 49 8.81 4.68 5.15
C GLY A 49 8.68 3.82 3.89
N ALA A 50 7.74 4.19 3.01
CA ALA A 50 7.43 3.47 1.79
C ALA A 50 8.62 3.50 0.83
N ARG A 51 8.90 2.37 0.20
CA ARG A 51 9.90 2.22 -0.86
C ARG A 51 9.38 1.35 -1.99
N VAL A 52 9.82 1.63 -3.20
CA VAL A 52 9.65 0.73 -4.34
C VAL A 52 10.65 -0.41 -4.22
N VAL A 53 10.17 -1.64 -4.22
CA VAL A 53 11.04 -2.84 -4.18
C VAL A 53 11.13 -3.57 -5.50
N TRP A 54 10.17 -3.36 -6.39
CA TRP A 54 10.16 -3.94 -7.73
C TRP A 54 9.26 -3.12 -8.67
N ILE A 55 9.68 -2.95 -9.93
CA ILE A 55 8.87 -2.39 -11.02
C ILE A 55 9.03 -3.30 -12.24
N GLY A 56 7.92 -3.57 -12.92
CA GLY A 56 7.88 -4.25 -14.20
C GLY A 56 6.70 -3.80 -15.06
N ALA A 57 6.60 -4.34 -16.27
CA ALA A 57 5.55 -3.96 -17.23
C ALA A 57 4.12 -4.19 -16.69
N ALA A 58 3.94 -5.22 -15.84
CA ALA A 58 2.64 -5.58 -15.28
C ALA A 58 2.29 -4.85 -13.95
N GLY A 59 3.21 -4.07 -13.39
CA GLY A 59 2.95 -3.41 -12.11
C GLY A 59 4.19 -3.02 -11.31
N MET A 60 3.95 -2.71 -10.04
CA MET A 60 4.97 -2.27 -9.08
C MET A 60 4.69 -2.86 -7.71
N ARG A 61 5.75 -3.09 -6.92
CA ARG A 61 5.62 -3.46 -5.51
C ARG A 61 6.21 -2.38 -4.62
N LEU A 62 5.42 -1.98 -3.62
CA LEU A 62 5.82 -1.08 -2.56
C LEU A 62 5.91 -1.86 -1.24
N GLU A 63 6.83 -1.49 -0.37
CA GLU A 63 6.92 -1.97 1.01
C GLU A 63 7.01 -0.77 1.94
N GLY A 64 6.47 -0.90 3.14
CA GLY A 64 6.55 0.12 4.16
C GLY A 64 5.83 -0.29 5.44
N LEU A 65 5.53 0.70 6.27
CA LEU A 65 4.79 0.53 7.50
C LEU A 65 3.40 1.15 7.35
N GLU A 66 2.36 0.37 7.63
CA GLU A 66 0.99 0.86 7.66
C GLU A 66 0.60 1.21 9.11
N PRO A 67 0.15 2.44 9.40
CA PRO A 67 -0.40 2.80 10.70
C PRO A 67 -1.67 1.98 10.96
N ILE A 68 -1.81 1.39 12.16
CA ILE A 68 -2.98 0.59 12.54
C ILE A 68 -3.91 1.29 13.54
N ASP A 69 -3.48 2.41 14.10
CA ASP A 69 -4.28 3.26 14.97
C ASP A 69 -4.26 4.71 14.48
N LEU A 70 -5.29 5.47 14.87
CA LEU A 70 -5.44 6.87 14.49
C LEU A 70 -4.31 7.74 15.04
N ASP A 71 -3.72 7.33 16.16
CA ASP A 71 -2.61 8.03 16.81
C ASP A 71 -1.25 7.73 16.16
N SER A 72 -1.19 6.82 15.18
CA SER A 72 0.04 6.38 14.50
C SER A 72 1.15 5.96 15.47
N LYS A 73 0.79 5.29 16.57
CA LYS A 73 1.74 4.73 17.55
C LYS A 73 2.04 3.28 17.27
N ARG A 74 1.13 2.59 16.58
CA ARG A 74 1.32 1.21 16.17
C ARG A 74 1.35 1.13 14.66
N PHE A 75 2.29 0.32 14.19
CA PHE A 75 2.53 0.09 12.78
C PHE A 75 2.61 -1.40 12.53
N ARG A 76 2.26 -1.79 11.30
CA ARG A 76 2.53 -3.12 10.78
C ARG A 76 3.38 -3.04 9.53
N ALA A 77 4.27 -4.01 9.34
CA ALA A 77 4.93 -4.18 8.05
C ALA A 77 3.89 -4.54 7.00
N GLN A 78 4.01 -3.94 5.82
CA GLN A 78 3.06 -4.13 4.74
C GLN A 78 3.76 -4.08 3.40
N SER A 79 3.24 -4.83 2.43
CA SER A 79 3.65 -4.79 1.04
C SER A 79 2.42 -4.64 0.16
N TRP A 80 2.48 -3.74 -0.82
CA TRP A 80 1.40 -3.51 -1.77
C TRP A 80 1.84 -3.91 -3.17
N GLN A 81 0.99 -4.66 -3.86
CA GLN A 81 1.11 -4.88 -5.29
C GLN A 81 0.21 -3.88 -6.02
N VAL A 82 0.81 -2.99 -6.82
CA VAL A 82 0.11 -2.12 -7.76
C VAL A 82 0.06 -2.82 -9.11
N ILE A 83 -1.11 -2.81 -9.75
CA ILE A 83 -1.38 -3.44 -11.04
C ILE A 83 -1.81 -2.33 -12.00
N PHE A 84 -1.04 -2.19 -13.10
CA PHE A 84 -1.26 -1.16 -14.12
C PHE A 84 -2.43 -1.51 -15.05
#